data_AF-U1G6X3-F1
#
_entry.id   AF-U1G6X3-F1
#
_cell.length_a   1.000
_cell.length_b   1.000
_cell.length_c   1.000
_cell.angle_alpha   90.00
_cell.angle_beta   90.00
_cell.angle_gamma   90.00
#
_symmetry.space_group_name_H-M   'P 1'
#
loop_
_entity.id
_entity.type
_entity.pdbx_description
1 polymer ?
#
loop_
_entity_poly.entity_id
_entity_poly.type
_entity_poly.pdbx_seq_one_letter_code
_entity_poly.pdbx_strand_id
1 'polypeptide(L)'
;MSICQNLMSLDLVVPPQRTVPLKRERPEFSHFSLNGTTASCLPPLKELRLNVNPRRIMVQEDECLNLLAGFQWSSIEKLDISSDRLTETLLPRFGAEMVKLQSLSIIVLYLKRNGLWAASEQSLLAVSDLLAKRSFVELELDGFNKTLPIRHVASVHLRKLRLHMIELDHTIARANLRSAAEIQELAELAPNLEHLMLDVAHVGKLWHPSAIPGVDVDVHLYQVLGAFSKFRHLKTLRLFPRYYCADENGQGLWQQAIDDDGQAVRIFKYLKSISPSLELLVLSSDHLVAQFADIDPMSWTVCQFGDCILLRLQQANKNYEQKQIWQGQRRLRTEIKRYSHSKLRWTS
;
A
#
# COMPACT_ATOMS: atom_id res chain seq x y z
N MET A 1 -5.23 11.17 37.69
CA MET A 1 -4.81 12.06 36.58
C MET A 1 -3.31 11.96 36.25
N SER A 2 -2.66 10.79 36.36
CA SER A 2 -1.18 10.67 36.22
C SER A 2 -0.71 9.81 35.03
N ILE A 3 -1.62 9.30 34.18
CA ILE A 3 -1.28 8.26 33.19
C ILE A 3 -0.93 8.86 31.80
N CYS A 4 -1.22 10.13 31.55
CA CYS A 4 -1.13 10.70 30.20
C CYS A 4 0.19 11.43 29.87
N GLN A 5 1.18 11.53 30.76
CA GLN A 5 2.37 12.36 30.48
C GLN A 5 3.33 11.79 29.40
N ASN A 6 3.20 10.51 29.05
CA ASN A 6 4.10 9.82 28.12
C ASN A 6 3.39 9.21 26.89
N LEU A 7 2.17 9.63 26.58
CA LEU A 7 1.45 9.12 25.40
C LEU A 7 2.07 9.69 24.12
N MET A 8 2.70 8.85 23.30
CA MET A 8 3.39 9.25 22.06
C MET A 8 2.59 8.93 20.79
N SER A 9 1.71 7.93 20.87
CA SER A 9 0.87 7.44 19.78
C SER A 9 -0.55 7.21 20.29
N LEU A 10 -1.55 7.58 19.49
CA LEU A 10 -2.95 7.34 19.79
C LEU A 10 -3.62 6.63 18.60
N ASP A 11 -4.14 5.43 18.86
CA ASP A 11 -5.01 4.70 17.93
C ASP A 11 -6.47 4.97 18.29
N LEU A 12 -7.12 5.88 17.55
CA LEU A 12 -8.57 6.04 17.64
C LEU A 12 -9.24 5.02 16.73
N VAL A 13 -9.68 3.92 17.34
CA VAL A 13 -10.53 2.92 16.70
C VAL A 13 -11.96 3.21 17.11
N VAL A 14 -12.80 3.59 16.15
CA VAL A 14 -14.23 3.79 16.39
C VAL A 14 -14.89 2.43 16.67
N PRO A 15 -15.32 2.12 17.91
CA PRO A 15 -15.76 0.78 18.28
C PRO A 15 -17.15 0.45 17.69
N PRO A 16 -17.43 -0.82 17.36
CA PRO A 16 -18.77 -1.22 16.91
C PRO A 16 -19.80 -1.07 18.04
N GLN A 17 -20.96 -0.47 17.76
CA GLN A 17 -22.10 -0.59 18.67
C GLN A 17 -22.51 -2.06 18.80
N ARG A 18 -22.63 -2.50 20.06
CA ARG A 18 -22.94 -3.87 20.51
C ARG A 18 -24.13 -4.46 19.76
N THR A 19 -23.89 -5.60 19.11
CA THR A 19 -24.73 -6.80 19.24
C THR A 19 -23.84 -8.03 19.06
N VAL A 20 -23.87 -8.93 20.05
CA VAL A 20 -23.25 -10.27 20.14
C VAL A 20 -21.75 -10.33 20.57
N PRO A 21 -21.39 -11.17 21.57
CA PRO A 21 -20.02 -11.30 22.06
C PRO A 21 -19.22 -12.29 21.21
N LEU A 22 -18.10 -11.84 20.63
CA LEU A 22 -17.06 -12.74 20.11
C LEU A 22 -15.86 -12.69 21.06
N LYS A 23 -15.68 -13.76 21.83
CA LYS A 23 -14.45 -14.06 22.58
C LYS A 23 -13.30 -14.20 21.59
N ARG A 24 -12.46 -13.17 21.45
CA ARG A 24 -11.06 -13.33 21.04
C ARG A 24 -10.19 -12.28 21.74
N GLU A 25 -9.25 -12.79 22.52
CA GLU A 25 -8.19 -12.03 23.18
C GLU A 25 -7.37 -11.28 22.12
N ARG A 26 -7.36 -9.94 22.22
CA ARG A 26 -6.46 -9.06 21.49
C ARG A 26 -5.26 -8.72 22.39
N PRO A 27 -4.07 -8.44 21.82
CA PRO A 27 -2.93 -7.98 22.61
C PRO A 27 -3.25 -6.61 23.21
N GLU A 28 -2.78 -6.40 24.44
CA GLU A 28 -2.94 -5.14 25.18
C GLU A 28 -2.23 -3.99 24.45
N PHE A 29 -2.99 -3.24 23.67
CA PHE A 29 -2.72 -1.84 23.39
C PHE A 29 -3.58 -1.03 24.35
N SER A 30 -3.04 0.06 24.89
CA SER A 30 -3.79 0.99 25.73
C SER A 30 -4.93 1.63 24.91
N HIS A 31 -6.08 0.96 24.90
CA HIS A 31 -7.32 1.45 24.33
C HIS A 31 -7.85 2.57 25.21
N PHE A 32 -7.54 3.82 24.84
CA PHE A 32 -8.19 4.98 25.45
C PHE A 32 -9.53 5.21 24.73
N SER A 33 -10.61 4.79 25.37
CA SER A 33 -11.95 5.30 25.04
C SER A 33 -12.10 6.64 25.76
N LEU A 34 -11.97 7.74 25.00
CA LEU A 34 -12.13 9.12 25.49
C LEU A 34 -13.61 9.46 25.71
N ASN A 35 -14.33 8.67 26.51
CA ASN A 35 -15.65 9.07 26.97
C ASN A 35 -15.47 9.97 28.21
N GLY A 36 -15.39 11.29 27.99
CA GLY A 36 -15.52 12.30 29.05
C GLY A 36 -14.31 13.18 29.35
N THR A 37 -13.17 13.00 28.69
CA THR A 37 -12.01 13.91 28.81
C THR A 37 -12.02 14.92 27.67
N THR A 38 -12.08 16.21 28.01
CA THR A 38 -11.88 17.30 27.06
C THR A 38 -10.47 17.19 26.45
N ALA A 39 -10.39 17.21 25.12
CA ALA A 39 -9.14 17.02 24.38
C ALA A 39 -8.01 18.01 24.73
N SER A 40 -8.34 19.13 25.39
CA SER A 40 -7.41 20.14 25.90
C SER A 40 -6.37 19.63 26.91
N CYS A 41 -6.49 18.39 27.40
CA CYS A 41 -5.58 17.80 28.39
C CYS A 41 -4.64 16.72 27.83
N LEU A 42 -4.65 16.47 26.51
CA LEU A 42 -3.76 15.48 25.91
C LEU A 42 -2.34 16.07 25.75
N PRO A 43 -1.28 15.29 26.04
CA PRO A 43 0.08 15.72 25.74
C PRO A 43 0.28 15.90 24.22
N PRO A 44 1.33 16.62 23.78
CA PRO A 44 1.71 16.67 22.38
C PRO A 44 2.00 15.26 21.85
N LEU A 45 1.15 14.79 20.93
CA LEU A 45 1.31 13.49 20.26
C LEU A 45 2.27 13.65 19.09
N LYS A 46 3.06 12.60 18.82
CA LYS A 46 3.90 12.52 17.62
C LYS A 46 3.26 11.70 16.52
N GLU A 47 2.53 10.65 16.88
CA GLU A 47 1.84 9.78 15.94
C GLU A 47 0.34 9.75 16.23
N LEU A 48 -0.46 9.84 15.17
CA LEU A 48 -1.90 9.70 15.26
C LEU A 48 -2.39 8.72 14.21
N ARG A 49 -3.17 7.71 14.63
CA ARG A 49 -3.85 6.81 13.71
C ARG A 49 -5.36 6.89 13.91
N LEU A 50 -6.05 7.15 12.82
CA LEU A 50 -7.49 7.30 12.76
C LEU A 50 -8.04 6.17 11.89
N ASN A 51 -8.49 5.11 12.55
CA ASN A 51 -9.02 3.94 11.87
C ASN A 51 -10.54 3.86 12.00
N VAL A 52 -11.24 4.09 10.89
CA VAL A 52 -12.71 3.96 10.82
C VAL A 52 -13.04 2.65 10.15
N ASN A 53 -13.96 1.89 10.75
CA ASN A 53 -14.42 0.66 10.12
C ASN A 53 -15.30 1.00 8.90
N PRO A 54 -14.92 0.58 7.67
CA PRO A 54 -15.63 0.94 6.45
C PRO A 54 -17.08 0.42 6.39
N ARG A 55 -17.47 -0.51 7.27
CA ARG A 55 -18.82 -1.12 7.27
C ARG A 55 -19.88 -0.34 8.07
N ARG A 56 -19.52 0.71 8.82
CA ARG A 56 -20.48 1.45 9.66
C ARG A 56 -20.05 2.92 9.76
N ILE A 57 -20.67 3.78 8.96
CA ILE A 57 -20.34 5.20 8.86
C ILE A 57 -21.65 5.97 9.00
N MET A 58 -21.66 7.00 9.85
CA MET A 58 -22.35 8.29 9.66
C MET A 58 -22.36 9.11 10.96
N VAL A 59 -22.64 8.49 12.11
CA VAL A 59 -22.99 9.23 13.36
C VAL A 59 -21.78 9.57 14.27
N GLN A 60 -20.66 8.84 14.18
CA GLN A 60 -19.52 8.98 15.13
C GLN A 60 -18.33 9.81 14.60
N GLU A 61 -18.34 10.22 13.33
CA GLU A 61 -17.22 10.97 12.75
C GLU A 61 -17.22 12.44 13.22
N ASP A 62 -18.38 13.06 13.39
CA ASP A 62 -18.48 14.44 13.88
C ASP A 62 -18.04 14.55 15.35
N GLU A 63 -18.32 13.53 16.17
CA GLU A 63 -17.79 13.41 17.53
C GLU A 63 -16.27 13.26 17.54
N CYS A 64 -15.72 12.47 16.60
CA CYS A 64 -14.28 12.34 16.41
C CYS A 64 -13.64 13.69 16.06
N LEU A 65 -14.23 14.44 15.12
CA LEU A 65 -13.73 15.76 14.73
C LEU A 65 -13.77 16.78 15.88
N ASN A 66 -14.77 16.71 16.75
CA ASN A 66 -14.85 17.56 17.94
C ASN A 66 -13.77 17.21 18.97
N LEU A 67 -13.48 15.91 19.16
CA LEU A 67 -12.36 15.47 19.99
C LEU A 67 -11.03 15.95 19.41
N LEU A 68 -10.88 15.88 18.09
CA LEU A 68 -9.67 16.27 17.39
C LEU A 68 -9.40 17.79 17.40
N ALA A 69 -10.42 18.62 17.65
CA ALA A 69 -10.27 20.08 17.71
C ALA A 69 -9.37 20.55 18.87
N GLY A 70 -9.18 19.74 19.93
CA GLY A 70 -8.30 20.08 21.04
C GLY A 70 -6.86 19.59 20.89
N PHE A 71 -6.50 18.95 19.77
CA PHE A 71 -5.18 18.35 19.58
C PHE A 71 -4.14 19.42 19.22
N GLN A 72 -2.91 19.23 19.71
CA GLN A 72 -1.75 20.02 19.28
C GLN A 72 -1.21 19.50 17.94
N TRP A 73 -1.86 19.85 16.84
CA TRP A 73 -1.51 19.37 15.50
C TRP A 73 -0.07 19.68 15.06
N SER A 74 0.53 20.73 15.62
CA SER A 74 1.91 21.14 15.33
C SER A 74 2.98 20.17 15.85
N SER A 75 2.63 19.23 16.74
CA SER A 75 3.55 18.20 17.23
C SER A 75 3.51 16.89 16.44
N ILE A 76 2.50 16.71 15.58
CA ILE A 76 2.31 15.47 14.82
C ILE A 76 3.39 15.33 13.75
N GLU A 77 4.14 14.23 13.82
CA GLU A 77 5.18 13.83 12.88
C GLU A 77 4.67 12.73 11.92
N LYS A 78 3.72 11.90 12.36
CA LYS A 78 3.09 10.83 11.57
C LYS A 78 1.56 10.81 11.69
N LEU A 79 0.89 10.70 10.55
CA LEU A 79 -0.57 10.64 10.47
C LEU A 79 -1.02 9.48 9.57
N ASP A 80 -1.79 8.56 10.14
CA ASP A 80 -2.41 7.44 9.43
C ASP A 80 -3.95 7.63 9.44
N ILE A 81 -4.60 7.71 8.28
CA ILE A 81 -6.04 7.90 8.12
C ILE A 81 -6.60 6.78 7.25
N SER A 82 -7.61 6.04 7.73
CA SER A 82 -8.31 5.03 6.92
C SER A 82 -9.81 5.34 6.71
N SER A 83 -10.11 6.58 6.33
CA SER A 83 -11.46 7.02 5.97
C SER A 83 -11.43 8.15 4.95
N ASP A 84 -12.31 8.04 3.94
CA ASP A 84 -12.55 9.06 2.93
C ASP A 84 -13.05 10.35 3.60
N ARG A 85 -14.15 10.26 4.36
CA ARG A 85 -14.76 11.42 5.03
C ARG A 85 -13.85 12.09 6.05
N LEU A 86 -13.02 11.33 6.78
CA LEU A 86 -12.00 11.94 7.64
C LEU A 86 -10.96 12.68 6.82
N THR A 87 -10.52 12.13 5.68
CA THR A 87 -9.59 12.82 4.78
C THR A 87 -10.16 14.14 4.28
N GLU A 88 -11.42 14.15 3.84
CA GLU A 88 -12.14 15.33 3.36
C GLU A 88 -12.29 16.44 4.40
N THR A 89 -12.43 16.08 5.68
CA THR A 89 -12.76 17.03 6.74
C THR A 89 -11.54 17.46 7.55
N LEU A 90 -10.63 16.53 7.84
CA LEU A 90 -9.48 16.74 8.70
C LEU A 90 -8.37 17.51 7.99
N LEU A 91 -8.03 17.13 6.75
CA LEU A 91 -6.90 17.73 6.04
C LEU A 91 -7.15 19.22 5.73
N PRO A 92 -8.32 19.65 5.21
CA PRO A 92 -8.57 21.08 4.97
C PRO A 92 -8.61 21.89 6.27
N ARG A 93 -9.09 21.28 7.37
CA ARG A 93 -9.27 21.97 8.65
C ARG A 93 -7.95 22.14 9.42
N PHE A 94 -7.13 21.10 9.49
CA PHE A 94 -5.96 21.06 10.37
C PHE A 94 -4.63 20.91 9.62
N GLY A 95 -4.63 20.66 8.31
CA GLY A 95 -3.41 20.41 7.53
C GLY A 95 -2.39 21.57 7.56
N ALA A 96 -2.85 22.81 7.73
CA ALA A 96 -1.98 23.98 7.89
C ALA A 96 -1.22 23.95 9.23
N GLU A 97 -1.82 23.40 10.28
CA GLU A 97 -1.23 23.34 11.62
C GLU A 97 -0.18 22.24 11.78
N MET A 98 -0.22 21.21 10.92
CA MET A 98 0.65 20.02 10.94
C MET A 98 2.08 20.30 10.43
N VAL A 99 2.76 21.28 11.02
CA VAL A 99 4.06 21.79 10.56
C VAL A 99 5.20 20.79 10.62
N LYS A 100 5.12 19.78 11.50
CA LYS A 100 6.14 18.73 11.68
C LYS A 100 5.83 17.43 10.96
N LEU A 101 4.72 17.35 10.24
CA LEU A 101 4.27 16.11 9.61
C LEU A 101 5.26 15.67 8.51
N GLN A 102 5.82 14.48 8.66
CA GLN A 102 6.82 13.90 7.76
C GLN A 102 6.34 12.58 7.13
N SER A 103 5.45 11.86 7.80
CA SER A 103 4.90 10.58 7.34
C SER A 103 3.38 10.67 7.25
N LEU A 104 2.82 10.40 6.07
CA LEU A 104 1.39 10.42 5.82
C LEU A 104 0.97 9.11 5.16
N SER A 105 0.06 8.38 5.80
CA SER A 105 -0.59 7.21 5.24
C SER A 105 -2.09 7.46 5.15
N ILE A 106 -2.64 7.39 3.94
CA ILE A 106 -4.07 7.53 3.70
C ILE A 106 -4.53 6.30 2.94
N ILE A 107 -5.48 5.58 3.55
CA ILE A 107 -6.11 4.42 2.95
C ILE A 107 -7.59 4.75 2.77
N VAL A 108 -7.95 5.15 1.56
CA VAL A 108 -9.36 5.39 1.25
C VAL A 108 -9.99 4.14 0.69
N LEU A 109 -10.99 3.66 1.42
CA LEU A 109 -11.79 2.52 1.08
C LEU A 109 -13.25 2.95 0.81
N TYR A 110 -13.49 3.66 -0.29
CA TYR A 110 -14.85 3.95 -0.75
C TYR A 110 -15.20 3.09 -1.97
N LEU A 111 -16.15 2.16 -1.79
CA LEU A 111 -16.68 1.35 -2.88
C LEU A 111 -17.57 2.22 -3.77
N LYS A 112 -17.05 2.67 -4.91
CA LYS A 112 -17.85 3.31 -5.96
C LYS A 112 -18.84 2.29 -6.54
N ARG A 113 -19.95 2.76 -7.13
CA ARG A 113 -21.03 1.91 -7.69
C ARG A 113 -20.54 0.89 -8.73
N ASN A 114 -19.36 1.09 -9.30
CA ASN A 114 -18.70 0.22 -10.25
C ASN A 114 -17.74 -0.80 -9.59
N GLY A 115 -17.67 -0.90 -8.26
CA GLY A 115 -16.76 -1.82 -7.58
C GLY A 115 -15.35 -1.26 -7.36
N LEU A 116 -15.05 -0.04 -7.80
CA LEU A 116 -13.73 0.58 -7.59
C LEU A 116 -13.62 1.12 -6.16
N TRP A 117 -12.56 0.72 -5.45
CA TRP A 117 -12.16 1.37 -4.20
C TRP A 117 -11.20 2.51 -4.55
N ALA A 118 -11.72 3.72 -4.64
CA ALA A 118 -10.94 4.91 -4.96
C ALA A 118 -11.41 6.09 -4.12
N ALA A 119 -10.50 7.05 -3.91
CA ALA A 119 -10.80 8.30 -3.23
C ALA A 119 -11.97 9.05 -3.89
N SER A 120 -12.77 9.73 -3.06
CA SER A 120 -13.70 10.74 -3.54
C SER A 120 -12.93 11.89 -4.20
N GLU A 121 -13.64 12.68 -5.01
CA GLU A 121 -13.07 13.91 -5.58
C GLU A 121 -12.66 14.89 -4.48
N GLN A 122 -13.43 14.97 -3.40
CA GLN A 122 -13.15 15.83 -2.26
C GLN A 122 -11.86 15.39 -1.53
N SER A 123 -11.68 14.09 -1.29
CA SER A 123 -10.44 13.56 -0.72
C SER A 123 -9.24 13.82 -1.63
N LEU A 124 -9.41 13.64 -2.95
CA LEU A 124 -8.37 13.94 -3.92
C LEU A 124 -7.93 15.40 -3.85
N LEU A 125 -8.89 16.34 -3.81
CA LEU A 125 -8.62 17.77 -3.66
C LEU A 125 -7.92 18.07 -2.33
N ALA A 126 -8.43 17.54 -1.22
CA ALA A 126 -7.86 17.76 0.11
C ALA A 126 -6.41 17.25 0.22
N VAL A 127 -6.15 16.05 -0.30
CA VAL A 127 -4.79 15.48 -0.34
C VAL A 127 -3.90 16.29 -1.28
N SER A 128 -4.37 16.61 -2.49
CA SER A 128 -3.59 17.40 -3.44
C SER A 128 -3.20 18.77 -2.88
N ASP A 129 -4.11 19.45 -2.19
CA ASP A 129 -3.87 20.76 -1.57
C ASP A 129 -2.83 20.68 -0.44
N LEU A 130 -2.85 19.60 0.34
CA LEU A 130 -1.85 19.36 1.38
C LEU A 130 -0.47 19.09 0.77
N LEU A 131 -0.43 18.20 -0.22
CA LEU A 131 0.79 17.81 -0.94
C LEU A 131 1.44 19.00 -1.67
N ALA A 132 0.65 19.90 -2.24
CA ALA A 132 1.17 21.11 -2.89
C ALA A 132 1.89 22.07 -1.91
N LYS A 133 1.61 21.95 -0.61
CA LYS A 133 2.14 22.85 0.44
C LYS A 133 3.21 22.19 1.31
N ARG A 134 3.43 20.88 1.17
CA ARG A 134 4.27 20.10 2.08
C ARG A 134 5.04 19.00 1.36
N SER A 135 6.27 18.79 1.80
CA SER A 135 7.10 17.65 1.42
C SER A 135 7.07 16.57 2.50
N PHE A 136 7.04 15.32 2.08
CA PHE A 136 7.02 14.16 2.98
C PHE A 136 8.29 13.32 2.83
N VAL A 137 8.67 12.66 3.93
CA VAL A 137 9.71 11.61 3.94
C VAL A 137 9.08 10.27 3.57
N GLU A 138 7.86 10.01 4.05
CA GLU A 138 7.09 8.81 3.75
C GLU A 138 5.68 9.20 3.32
N LEU A 139 5.24 8.66 2.19
CA LEU A 139 3.91 8.89 1.66
C LEU A 139 3.31 7.57 1.20
N GLU A 140 2.15 7.22 1.76
CA GLU A 140 1.39 6.04 1.37
C GLU A 140 -0.05 6.45 1.05
N LEU A 141 -0.46 6.26 -0.20
CA LEU A 141 -1.78 6.64 -0.68
C LEU A 141 -2.44 5.46 -1.39
N ASP A 142 -3.39 4.85 -0.70
CA ASP A 142 -4.20 3.75 -1.22
C ASP A 142 -5.57 4.31 -1.65
N GLY A 143 -5.90 4.09 -2.93
CA GLY A 143 -7.08 4.65 -3.60
C GLY A 143 -6.82 5.90 -4.44
N PHE A 144 -5.55 6.29 -4.66
CA PHE A 144 -5.17 7.59 -5.26
C PHE A 144 -4.28 7.50 -6.52
N ASN A 145 -3.98 6.31 -7.05
CA ASN A 145 -2.86 6.06 -7.96
C ASN A 145 -2.64 7.14 -9.05
N LYS A 146 -3.28 7.07 -10.23
CA LYS A 146 -2.97 7.99 -11.35
C LYS A 146 -3.57 9.39 -11.21
N THR A 147 -4.58 9.52 -10.36
CA THR A 147 -5.34 10.77 -10.20
C THR A 147 -4.49 11.92 -9.66
N LEU A 148 -3.41 11.63 -8.94
CA LEU A 148 -2.47 12.65 -8.46
C LEU A 148 -1.30 12.82 -9.45
N PRO A 149 -0.94 14.03 -9.89
CA PRO A 149 0.30 14.24 -10.65
C PRO A 149 1.54 13.82 -9.85
N ILE A 150 2.56 13.24 -10.51
CA ILE A 150 3.82 12.83 -9.84
C ILE A 150 4.48 14.00 -9.10
N ARG A 151 4.49 15.19 -9.71
CA ARG A 151 4.97 16.42 -9.10
C ARG A 151 4.32 16.81 -7.76
N HIS A 152 3.12 16.30 -7.45
CA HIS A 152 2.49 16.58 -6.14
C HIS A 152 2.96 15.58 -5.07
N VAL A 153 3.26 14.33 -5.45
CA VAL A 153 3.64 13.28 -4.50
C VAL A 153 5.15 13.14 -4.32
N ALA A 154 5.93 13.64 -5.28
CA ALA A 154 7.38 13.53 -5.27
C ALA A 154 8.05 14.73 -4.56
N SER A 155 9.12 14.45 -3.81
CA SER A 155 9.98 15.49 -3.25
C SER A 155 11.40 14.97 -3.03
N VAL A 156 12.37 15.87 -2.92
CA VAL A 156 13.79 15.52 -2.68
C VAL A 156 14.04 14.84 -1.34
N HIS A 157 13.11 14.96 -0.39
CA HIS A 157 13.16 14.35 0.94
C HIS A 157 12.48 12.98 1.00
N LEU A 158 11.73 12.61 -0.04
CA LEU A 158 10.95 11.39 -0.08
C LEU A 158 11.87 10.16 -0.09
N ARG A 159 11.67 9.27 0.89
CA ARG A 159 12.39 7.99 1.04
C ARG A 159 11.49 6.79 0.77
N LYS A 160 10.18 6.93 1.03
CA LYS A 160 9.19 5.88 0.83
C LYS A 160 7.96 6.44 0.14
N LEU A 161 7.56 5.78 -0.95
CA LEU A 161 6.35 6.10 -1.69
C LEU A 161 5.54 4.84 -1.97
N ARG A 162 4.27 4.86 -1.58
CA ARG A 162 3.27 3.88 -2.02
C ARG A 162 2.14 4.63 -2.72
N LEU A 163 1.89 4.27 -3.97
CA LEU A 163 0.70 4.66 -4.71
C LEU A 163 0.03 3.38 -5.17
N HIS A 164 -1.09 3.03 -4.55
CA HIS A 164 -1.78 1.79 -4.81
C HIS A 164 -3.26 2.06 -5.06
N MET A 165 -3.88 1.25 -5.91
CA MET A 165 -5.31 1.23 -6.10
C MET A 165 -5.84 -0.19 -5.97
N ILE A 166 -6.85 -0.34 -5.11
CA ILE A 166 -7.52 -1.60 -4.89
C ILE A 166 -8.56 -1.76 -6.00
N GLU A 167 -8.15 -2.40 -7.09
CA GLU A 167 -8.99 -2.63 -8.26
C GLU A 167 -9.81 -3.93 -8.07
N LEU A 168 -11.15 -3.81 -8.05
CA LEU A 168 -12.07 -4.96 -8.19
C LEU A 168 -12.81 -4.97 -9.54
N ASP A 169 -12.69 -3.90 -10.34
CA ASP A 169 -13.33 -3.75 -11.64
C ASP A 169 -12.30 -3.55 -12.77
N HIS A 170 -12.56 -4.23 -13.87
CA HIS A 170 -11.69 -4.48 -15.00
C HIS A 170 -11.73 -3.40 -16.07
N THR A 171 -12.85 -2.68 -16.19
CA THR A 171 -13.07 -1.69 -17.25
C THR A 171 -12.20 -0.44 -17.09
N ILE A 172 -11.85 -0.09 -15.86
CA ILE A 172 -11.12 1.15 -15.50
C ILE A 172 -9.59 0.89 -15.44
N ALA A 173 -9.20 -0.37 -15.44
CA ALA A 173 -7.88 -0.81 -15.04
C ALA A 173 -6.78 -0.23 -15.97
N ARG A 174 -6.86 -0.41 -17.29
CA ARG A 174 -5.79 0.08 -18.20
C ARG A 174 -5.52 1.58 -18.11
N ALA A 175 -6.53 2.40 -17.79
CA ALA A 175 -6.40 3.85 -17.75
C ALA A 175 -5.55 4.35 -16.57
N ASN A 176 -5.43 3.56 -15.49
CA ASN A 176 -4.93 4.02 -14.20
C ASN A 176 -3.47 3.64 -13.87
N LEU A 177 -2.75 3.03 -14.80
CA LEU A 177 -1.33 2.73 -14.59
C LEU A 177 -0.45 3.93 -14.93
N ARG A 178 0.65 4.05 -14.19
CA ARG A 178 1.71 5.03 -14.46
C ARG A 178 2.53 4.61 -15.67
N SER A 179 2.81 5.59 -16.51
CA SER A 179 3.68 5.42 -17.67
C SER A 179 5.16 5.33 -17.26
N ALA A 180 5.99 4.82 -18.15
CA ALA A 180 7.44 4.82 -17.95
C ALA A 180 7.99 6.25 -17.78
N ALA A 181 7.44 7.23 -18.51
CA ALA A 181 7.84 8.64 -18.39
C ALA A 181 7.55 9.21 -16.99
N GLU A 182 6.37 8.93 -16.43
CA GLU A 182 6.02 9.35 -15.06
C GLU A 182 6.94 8.71 -14.01
N ILE A 183 7.35 7.45 -14.20
CA ILE A 183 8.29 6.78 -13.29
C ILE A 183 9.69 7.40 -13.38
N GLN A 184 10.11 7.82 -14.58
CA GLN A 184 11.37 8.54 -14.77
C GLN A 184 11.32 9.92 -14.12
N GLU A 185 10.23 10.68 -14.34
CA GLU A 185 9.98 11.96 -13.67
C GLU A 185 10.02 11.82 -12.14
N LEU A 186 9.41 10.76 -11.59
CA LEU A 186 9.45 10.47 -10.16
C LEU A 186 10.90 10.27 -9.67
N ALA A 187 11.73 9.55 -10.42
CA ALA A 187 13.13 9.35 -10.06
C ALA A 187 13.95 10.65 -10.06
N GLU A 188 13.60 11.59 -10.94
CA GLU A 188 14.24 12.91 -11.00
C GLU A 188 13.82 13.80 -9.83
N LEU A 189 12.53 13.80 -9.48
CA LEU A 189 11.97 14.63 -8.41
C LEU A 189 12.23 14.06 -7.00
N ALA A 190 12.36 12.74 -6.88
CA ALA A 190 12.66 12.03 -5.64
C ALA A 190 13.94 11.17 -5.80
N PRO A 191 15.12 11.78 -6.01
CA PRO A 191 16.37 11.05 -6.30
C PRO A 191 16.81 10.13 -5.16
N ASN A 192 16.30 10.40 -3.96
CA ASN A 192 16.63 9.79 -2.68
C ASN A 192 15.70 8.62 -2.29
N LEU A 193 14.78 8.25 -3.17
CA LEU A 193 13.76 7.25 -2.89
C LEU A 193 14.38 5.85 -2.69
N GLU A 194 14.04 5.22 -1.57
CA GLU A 194 14.57 3.91 -1.17
C GLU A 194 13.52 2.80 -1.25
N HIS A 195 12.24 3.14 -1.05
CA HIS A 195 11.12 2.21 -1.08
C HIS A 195 10.05 2.74 -2.05
N LEU A 196 9.72 1.95 -3.06
CA LEU A 196 8.69 2.27 -4.03
C LEU A 196 7.67 1.14 -4.11
N MET A 197 6.39 1.49 -3.99
CA MET A 197 5.29 0.55 -4.10
C MET A 197 4.25 1.09 -5.10
N LEU A 198 4.04 0.39 -6.22
CA LEU A 198 3.22 0.86 -7.34
C LEU A 198 2.40 -0.26 -7.98
N ASP A 199 1.23 0.10 -8.52
CA ASP A 199 0.47 -0.78 -9.39
C ASP A 199 1.17 -0.98 -10.74
N VAL A 200 1.10 -2.20 -11.26
CA VAL A 200 1.59 -2.54 -12.60
C VAL A 200 0.56 -3.36 -13.35
N ALA A 201 0.74 -3.44 -14.67
CA ALA A 201 -0.05 -4.33 -15.51
C ALA A 201 0.12 -5.80 -15.07
N HIS A 202 -0.70 -6.68 -15.64
CA HIS A 202 -0.56 -8.11 -15.42
C HIS A 202 0.84 -8.60 -15.86
N VAL A 203 1.52 -9.39 -15.02
CA VAL A 203 2.92 -9.82 -15.24
C VAL A 203 3.04 -11.31 -15.60
N GLY A 204 1.94 -12.05 -15.72
CA GLY A 204 1.90 -13.52 -15.73
C GLY A 204 2.72 -14.21 -16.83
N LYS A 205 2.93 -13.55 -17.97
CA LYS A 205 3.75 -14.09 -19.08
C LYS A 205 5.03 -13.31 -19.36
N LEU A 206 5.38 -12.35 -18.52
CA LEU A 206 6.58 -11.55 -18.65
C LEU A 206 7.84 -12.44 -18.66
N TRP A 207 8.62 -12.37 -19.75
CA TRP A 207 9.79 -13.23 -20.01
C TRP A 207 9.53 -14.75 -19.87
N HIS A 208 8.29 -15.21 -20.12
CA HIS A 208 8.04 -16.64 -20.24
C HIS A 208 8.60 -17.16 -21.58
N PRO A 209 9.23 -18.34 -21.65
CA PRO A 209 9.89 -18.82 -22.87
C PRO A 209 8.98 -18.93 -24.09
N SER A 210 7.68 -19.15 -23.87
CA SER A 210 6.67 -19.25 -24.93
C SER A 210 5.90 -17.96 -25.19
N ALA A 211 6.18 -16.88 -24.45
CA ALA A 211 5.42 -15.64 -24.59
C ALA A 211 5.94 -14.79 -25.76
N ILE A 212 5.00 -14.27 -26.55
CA ILE A 212 5.29 -13.33 -27.64
C ILE A 212 5.01 -11.91 -27.15
N PRO A 213 6.01 -11.02 -27.06
CA PRO A 213 5.79 -9.60 -26.71
C PRO A 213 4.79 -8.92 -27.66
N GLY A 214 3.83 -8.18 -27.10
CA GLY A 214 2.75 -7.54 -27.86
C GLY A 214 1.53 -8.42 -28.10
N VAL A 215 1.65 -9.74 -27.89
CA VAL A 215 0.53 -10.70 -27.95
C VAL A 215 0.19 -11.19 -26.55
N ASP A 216 1.16 -11.81 -25.88
CA ASP A 216 1.00 -12.39 -24.54
C ASP A 216 1.32 -11.42 -23.41
N VAL A 217 2.10 -10.38 -23.71
CA VAL A 217 2.65 -9.43 -22.75
C VAL A 217 2.54 -8.02 -23.30
N ASP A 218 2.01 -7.10 -22.49
CA ASP A 218 2.00 -5.68 -22.83
C ASP A 218 3.43 -5.14 -22.93
N VAL A 219 3.80 -4.63 -24.10
CA VAL A 219 5.15 -4.12 -24.36
C VAL A 219 5.48 -2.91 -23.47
N HIS A 220 4.47 -2.14 -23.06
CA HIS A 220 4.65 -1.00 -22.16
C HIS A 220 5.18 -1.43 -20.79
N LEU A 221 4.89 -2.66 -20.35
CA LEU A 221 5.40 -3.18 -19.10
C LEU A 221 6.93 -3.26 -19.10
N TYR A 222 7.57 -3.62 -20.22
CA TYR A 222 9.04 -3.60 -20.31
C TYR A 222 9.61 -2.19 -20.12
N GLN A 223 8.94 -1.17 -20.67
CA GLN A 223 9.36 0.22 -20.54
C GLN A 223 9.20 0.71 -19.09
N VAL A 224 8.08 0.36 -18.45
CA VAL A 224 7.80 0.64 -17.03
C VAL A 224 8.87 0.01 -16.15
N LEU A 225 9.18 -1.27 -16.35
CA LEU A 225 10.23 -1.95 -15.57
C LEU A 225 11.62 -1.36 -15.83
N GLY A 226 11.91 -1.01 -17.09
CA GLY A 226 13.16 -0.34 -17.47
C GLY A 226 13.33 1.04 -16.82
N ALA A 227 12.23 1.77 -16.58
CA ALA A 227 12.25 3.08 -15.94
C ALA A 227 12.77 3.02 -14.49
N PHE A 228 12.64 1.88 -13.80
CA PHE A 228 13.18 1.74 -12.44
C PHE A 228 14.72 1.83 -12.38
N SER A 229 15.42 1.67 -13.50
CA SER A 229 16.87 1.90 -13.59
C SER A 229 17.29 3.33 -13.21
N LYS A 230 16.36 4.29 -13.23
CA LYS A 230 16.65 5.70 -12.88
C LYS A 230 16.79 5.94 -11.37
N PHE A 231 16.27 5.05 -10.54
CA PHE A 231 16.40 5.19 -9.08
C PHE A 231 17.74 4.63 -8.61
N ARG A 232 18.63 5.52 -8.15
CA ARG A 232 19.98 5.16 -7.68
C ARG A 232 20.01 4.54 -6.29
N HIS A 233 19.00 4.82 -5.48
CA HIS A 233 18.94 4.42 -4.07
C HIS A 233 17.80 3.45 -3.77
N LEU A 234 17.08 2.96 -4.79
CA LEU A 234 15.95 2.07 -4.62
C LEU A 234 16.42 0.72 -4.07
N LYS A 235 16.04 0.42 -2.83
CA LYS A 235 16.35 -0.83 -2.12
C LYS A 235 15.17 -1.80 -2.14
N THR A 236 13.95 -1.28 -2.03
CA THR A 236 12.74 -2.09 -2.03
C THR A 236 11.80 -1.65 -3.13
N LEU A 237 11.39 -2.61 -3.96
CA LEU A 237 10.33 -2.41 -4.94
C LEU A 237 9.19 -3.38 -4.65
N ARG A 238 7.99 -2.85 -4.43
CA ARG A 238 6.76 -3.64 -4.38
C ARG A 238 5.92 -3.32 -5.60
N LEU A 239 5.54 -4.35 -6.33
CA LEU A 239 4.63 -4.21 -7.45
C LEU A 239 3.30 -4.87 -7.08
N PHE A 240 2.21 -4.19 -7.39
CA PHE A 240 0.86 -4.72 -7.29
C PHE A 240 0.37 -5.10 -8.70
N PRO A 241 0.71 -6.30 -9.18
CA PRO A 241 0.23 -6.78 -10.46
C PRO A 241 -1.26 -7.11 -10.41
N ARG A 242 -1.90 -7.06 -11.57
CA ARG A 242 -3.32 -7.38 -11.71
C ARG A 242 -3.62 -8.87 -11.61
N TYR A 243 -4.72 -9.15 -10.91
CA TYR A 243 -5.31 -10.48 -10.76
C TYR A 243 -6.52 -10.69 -11.66
N TYR A 244 -6.98 -9.66 -12.37
CA TYR A 244 -8.03 -9.80 -13.36
C TYR A 244 -7.43 -9.59 -14.75
N CYS A 245 -7.65 -10.55 -15.65
CA CYS A 245 -7.27 -10.44 -17.05
C CYS A 245 -8.55 -10.41 -17.89
N ALA A 246 -8.83 -9.25 -18.49
CA ALA A 246 -9.94 -9.07 -19.44
C ALA A 246 -9.46 -9.34 -20.86
N ASP A 247 -10.30 -9.98 -21.67
CA ASP A 247 -10.16 -9.99 -23.12
C ASP A 247 -10.61 -8.65 -23.73
N GLU A 248 -10.51 -8.54 -25.06
CA GLU A 248 -10.91 -7.34 -25.81
C GLU A 248 -12.42 -7.01 -25.69
N ASN A 249 -13.24 -7.99 -25.33
CA ASN A 249 -14.68 -7.86 -25.12
C ASN A 249 -15.03 -7.53 -23.66
N GLY A 250 -14.03 -7.33 -22.79
CA GLY A 250 -14.23 -7.11 -21.36
C GLY A 250 -14.58 -8.37 -20.58
N GLN A 251 -14.68 -9.53 -21.23
CA GLN A 251 -14.88 -10.80 -20.55
C GLN A 251 -13.54 -11.24 -19.97
N GLY A 252 -13.48 -11.40 -18.66
CA GLY A 252 -12.23 -11.72 -18.00
C GLY A 252 -12.41 -12.69 -16.85
N LEU A 253 -11.28 -13.24 -16.43
CA LEU A 253 -11.22 -14.19 -15.33
C LEU A 253 -10.23 -13.68 -14.29
N TRP A 254 -10.57 -13.94 -13.04
CA TRP A 254 -9.63 -13.81 -11.94
C TRP A 254 -8.58 -14.91 -12.07
N GLN A 255 -7.32 -14.52 -12.12
CA GLN A 255 -6.16 -15.40 -12.23
C GLN A 255 -5.01 -14.90 -11.36
N GLN A 256 -4.10 -15.80 -11.01
CA GLN A 256 -2.88 -15.39 -10.31
C GLN A 256 -2.08 -14.41 -11.16
N ALA A 257 -1.44 -13.44 -10.52
CA ALA A 257 -0.63 -12.46 -11.24
C ALA A 257 0.59 -13.05 -11.94
N ILE A 258 1.05 -14.21 -11.49
CA ILE A 258 2.24 -14.93 -11.94
C ILE A 258 1.88 -16.41 -12.10
N ASP A 259 2.28 -16.99 -13.23
CA ASP A 259 1.99 -18.39 -13.55
C ASP A 259 3.03 -19.36 -12.94
N ASP A 260 4.29 -18.91 -12.77
CA ASP A 260 5.39 -19.72 -12.26
C ASP A 260 6.34 -18.96 -11.32
N ASP A 261 6.84 -19.61 -10.26
CA ASP A 261 7.79 -18.98 -9.32
C ASP A 261 9.09 -18.50 -9.99
N GLY A 262 9.51 -19.18 -11.07
CA GLY A 262 10.67 -18.80 -11.84
C GLY A 262 10.52 -17.43 -12.51
N GLN A 263 9.29 -17.00 -12.81
CA GLN A 263 9.02 -15.66 -13.33
C GLN A 263 9.35 -14.58 -12.31
N ALA A 264 8.96 -14.73 -11.05
CA ALA A 264 9.31 -13.78 -9.99
C ALA A 264 10.84 -13.64 -9.86
N VAL A 265 11.58 -14.76 -10.01
CA VAL A 265 13.05 -14.77 -10.05
C VAL A 265 13.59 -14.06 -11.29
N ARG A 266 13.03 -14.32 -12.48
CA ARG A 266 13.43 -13.63 -13.74
C ARG A 266 13.23 -12.12 -13.63
N ILE A 267 12.09 -11.69 -13.09
CA ILE A 267 11.78 -10.27 -12.85
C ILE A 267 12.80 -9.65 -11.90
N PHE A 268 13.05 -10.28 -10.75
CA PHE A 268 14.04 -9.78 -9.80
C PHE A 268 15.43 -9.66 -10.43
N LYS A 269 15.89 -10.66 -11.20
CA LYS A 269 17.21 -10.63 -11.83
C LYS A 269 17.34 -9.50 -12.85
N TYR A 270 16.32 -9.28 -13.67
CA TYR A 270 16.30 -8.16 -14.61
C TYR A 270 16.38 -6.84 -13.87
N LEU A 271 15.49 -6.61 -12.88
CA LEU A 271 15.46 -5.38 -12.10
C LEU A 271 16.78 -5.14 -11.35
N LYS A 272 17.37 -6.19 -10.77
CA LYS A 272 18.68 -6.13 -10.11
C LYS A 272 19.80 -5.77 -11.08
N SER A 273 19.75 -6.25 -12.33
CA SER A 273 20.76 -5.92 -13.34
C SER A 273 20.72 -4.45 -13.78
N ILE A 274 19.54 -3.82 -13.75
CA ILE A 274 19.36 -2.41 -14.15
C ILE A 274 19.34 -1.45 -12.95
N SER A 275 19.09 -1.96 -11.74
CA SER A 275 19.09 -1.22 -10.49
C SER A 275 19.90 -2.01 -9.45
N PRO A 276 21.24 -1.81 -9.39
CA PRO A 276 22.12 -2.58 -8.51
C PRO A 276 21.83 -2.39 -7.02
N SER A 277 21.20 -1.28 -6.62
CA SER A 277 20.81 -1.02 -5.24
C SER A 277 19.62 -1.86 -4.76
N LEU A 278 18.86 -2.49 -5.67
CA LEU A 278 17.65 -3.22 -5.31
C LEU A 278 17.98 -4.46 -4.46
N GLU A 279 17.45 -4.54 -3.25
CA GLU A 279 17.68 -5.63 -2.31
C GLU A 279 16.46 -6.57 -2.25
N LEU A 280 15.26 -6.01 -2.37
CA LEU A 280 14.00 -6.69 -2.15
C LEU A 280 12.98 -6.37 -3.24
N LEU A 281 12.45 -7.41 -3.89
CA LEU A 281 11.26 -7.33 -4.74
C LEU A 281 10.08 -8.03 -4.06
N VAL A 282 8.95 -7.36 -4.01
CA VAL A 282 7.68 -7.95 -3.56
C VAL A 282 6.67 -7.87 -4.71
N LEU A 283 6.12 -9.01 -5.11
CA LEU A 283 5.02 -9.11 -6.07
C LEU A 283 3.82 -9.63 -5.27
N SER A 284 2.78 -8.83 -5.10
CA SER A 284 1.64 -9.21 -4.26
C SER A 284 0.36 -8.52 -4.70
N SER A 285 -0.79 -9.20 -4.58
CA SER A 285 -2.06 -8.45 -4.57
C SER A 285 -2.15 -7.58 -3.32
N ASP A 286 -3.14 -6.70 -3.31
CA ASP A 286 -3.69 -6.26 -2.04
C ASP A 286 -4.43 -7.42 -1.35
N HIS A 287 -4.30 -7.53 -0.03
CA HIS A 287 -5.01 -8.51 0.79
C HIS A 287 -6.53 -8.41 0.66
N LEU A 288 -7.06 -7.25 0.29
CA LEU A 288 -8.49 -7.05 0.05
C LEU A 288 -8.98 -7.86 -1.15
N VAL A 289 -8.16 -8.13 -2.15
CA VAL A 289 -8.53 -8.97 -3.32
C VAL A 289 -9.02 -10.35 -2.86
N ALA A 290 -8.41 -10.92 -1.83
CA ALA A 290 -8.79 -12.22 -1.27
C ALA A 290 -10.19 -12.24 -0.64
N GLN A 291 -10.80 -11.08 -0.39
CA GLN A 291 -12.16 -10.97 0.16
C GLN A 291 -13.23 -10.93 -0.94
N PHE A 292 -12.84 -10.63 -2.18
CA PHE A 292 -13.78 -10.35 -3.27
C PHE A 292 -13.63 -11.27 -4.48
N ALA A 293 -12.46 -11.88 -4.66
CA ALA A 293 -12.20 -12.78 -5.77
C ALA A 293 -12.26 -14.24 -5.30
N ASP A 294 -12.76 -15.14 -6.15
CA ASP A 294 -12.73 -16.60 -5.93
C ASP A 294 -11.35 -17.19 -6.24
N ILE A 295 -10.31 -16.50 -5.76
CA ILE A 295 -8.92 -16.91 -5.83
C ILE A 295 -8.30 -16.62 -4.47
N ASP A 296 -7.32 -17.42 -4.07
CA ASP A 296 -6.46 -17.12 -2.93
C ASP A 296 -5.20 -16.41 -3.48
N PRO A 297 -5.09 -15.07 -3.43
CA PRO A 297 -3.97 -14.37 -4.06
C PRO A 297 -2.64 -14.78 -3.45
N MET A 298 -1.63 -14.89 -4.30
CA MET A 298 -0.28 -15.25 -3.91
C MET A 298 0.61 -14.01 -3.76
N SER A 299 1.66 -14.14 -2.96
CA SER A 299 2.69 -13.12 -2.82
C SER A 299 4.06 -13.77 -2.90
N TRP A 300 4.91 -13.16 -3.72
CA TRP A 300 6.31 -13.53 -3.91
C TRP A 300 7.19 -12.43 -3.34
N THR A 301 8.05 -12.78 -2.40
CA THR A 301 9.11 -11.92 -1.88
C THR A 301 10.44 -12.49 -2.33
N VAL A 302 11.19 -11.73 -3.11
CA VAL A 302 12.43 -12.17 -3.75
C VAL A 302 13.57 -11.25 -3.30
N CYS A 303 14.68 -11.82 -2.85
CA CYS A 303 15.87 -11.07 -2.49
C CYS A 303 17.16 -11.82 -2.82
N GLN A 304 18.27 -11.07 -2.87
CA GLN A 304 19.60 -11.66 -3.00
C GLN A 304 20.02 -12.31 -1.67
N PHE A 305 20.61 -13.50 -1.73
CA PHE A 305 21.13 -14.25 -0.59
C PHE A 305 22.49 -14.85 -0.95
N GLY A 306 23.58 -14.12 -0.66
CA GLY A 306 24.92 -14.46 -1.16
C GLY A 306 24.93 -14.45 -2.69
N ASP A 307 25.40 -15.52 -3.32
CA ASP A 307 25.36 -15.71 -4.78
C ASP A 307 24.03 -16.32 -5.28
N CYS A 308 23.11 -16.62 -4.36
CA CYS A 308 21.82 -17.21 -4.66
C CYS A 308 20.69 -16.18 -4.54
N ILE A 309 19.50 -16.58 -4.98
CA ILE A 309 18.26 -15.83 -4.82
C ILE A 309 17.36 -16.59 -3.86
N LEU A 310 16.86 -15.90 -2.84
CA LEU A 310 15.85 -16.42 -1.95
C LEU A 310 14.48 -15.93 -2.42
N LEU A 311 13.59 -16.86 -2.70
CA LEU A 311 12.18 -16.59 -2.98
C LEU A 311 11.34 -17.12 -1.83
N ARG A 312 10.48 -16.27 -1.27
CA ARG A 312 9.45 -16.66 -0.31
C ARG A 312 8.08 -16.48 -0.96
N LEU A 313 7.26 -17.49 -0.82
CA LEU A 313 5.92 -17.55 -1.36
C LEU A 313 4.93 -17.67 -0.19
N GLN A 314 3.90 -16.83 -0.22
CA GLN A 314 2.77 -16.86 0.70
C GLN A 314 1.48 -16.86 -0.11
N GLN A 315 0.49 -17.60 0.35
CA GLN A 315 -0.83 -17.65 -0.26
C GLN A 315 -1.86 -17.11 0.73
N ALA A 316 -2.77 -16.28 0.24
CA ALA A 316 -3.82 -15.73 1.07
C ALA A 316 -4.69 -16.82 1.68
N ASN A 317 -5.17 -16.56 2.89
CA ASN A 317 -6.02 -17.48 3.66
C ASN A 317 -5.37 -18.85 3.96
N LYS A 318 -4.08 -19.04 3.65
CA LYS A 318 -3.34 -20.25 3.98
C LYS A 318 -2.29 -19.96 5.06
N ASN A 319 -2.15 -20.89 5.99
CA ASN A 319 -1.18 -20.80 7.08
C ASN A 319 0.14 -21.49 6.71
N TYR A 320 0.71 -21.19 5.55
CA TYR A 320 2.02 -21.69 5.18
C TYR A 320 2.85 -20.64 4.44
N GLU A 321 4.16 -20.79 4.55
CA GLU A 321 5.15 -20.08 3.75
C GLU A 321 6.03 -21.12 3.07
N GLN A 322 6.26 -20.94 1.78
CA GLN A 322 7.23 -21.73 1.03
C GLN A 322 8.47 -20.90 0.77
N LYS A 323 9.64 -21.44 1.09
CA LYS A 323 10.95 -20.83 0.83
C LYS A 323 11.66 -21.61 -0.25
N GLN A 324 12.25 -20.92 -1.20
CA GLN A 324 12.99 -21.52 -2.29
C GLN A 324 14.34 -20.82 -2.46
N ILE A 325 15.40 -21.62 -2.66
CA ILE A 325 16.73 -21.11 -2.98
C ILE A 325 17.02 -21.40 -4.45
N TRP A 326 17.41 -20.36 -5.17
CA TRP A 326 17.66 -20.40 -6.61
C TRP A 326 19.10 -20.00 -6.93
N GLN A 327 19.70 -20.68 -7.89
CA GLN A 327 20.98 -20.30 -8.50
C GLN A 327 20.80 -20.24 -10.01
N GLY A 328 21.06 -19.07 -10.61
CA GLY A 328 20.76 -18.88 -12.03
C GLY A 328 19.24 -18.91 -12.29
N GLN A 329 18.79 -19.89 -13.07
CA GLN A 329 17.36 -20.20 -13.29
C GLN A 329 16.97 -21.56 -12.67
N ARG A 330 17.88 -22.19 -11.92
CA ARG A 330 17.66 -23.51 -11.32
C ARG A 330 17.26 -23.36 -9.86
N ARG A 331 16.16 -24.00 -9.47
CA ARG A 331 15.76 -24.16 -8.07
C ARG A 331 16.62 -25.24 -7.42
N LEU A 332 17.33 -24.89 -6.36
CA LEU A 332 18.22 -25.80 -5.62
C LEU A 332 17.50 -26.48 -4.45
N ARG A 333 16.66 -25.72 -3.72
CA ARG A 333 16.00 -26.20 -2.51
C ARG A 333 14.61 -25.58 -2.38
N THR A 334 13.69 -26.34 -1.81
CA THR A 334 12.37 -25.87 -1.38
C THR A 334 12.13 -26.32 0.05
N GLU A 335 11.62 -25.41 0.88
CA GLU A 335 11.16 -25.69 2.24
C GLU A 335 9.73 -25.17 2.40
N ILE A 336 8.90 -25.91 3.12
CA ILE A 336 7.53 -25.49 3.43
C ILE A 336 7.40 -25.42 4.94
N LYS A 337 7.06 -24.24 5.44
CA LYS A 337 6.76 -24.01 6.85
C LYS A 337 5.27 -23.81 7.01
N ARG A 338 4.61 -24.69 7.76
CA ARG A 338 3.20 -24.53 8.15
C ARG A 338 3.12 -23.91 9.53
N TYR A 339 2.21 -22.96 9.70
CA TYR A 339 1.98 -22.29 10.97
C TYR A 339 0.77 -22.92 11.65
N SER A 340 0.94 -23.35 12.90
CA SER A 340 -0.10 -24.03 13.68
C SER A 340 -1.22 -23.08 14.15
N HIS A 341 -1.05 -21.76 14.03
CA HIS A 341 -2.02 -20.74 14.38
C HIS A 341 -2.02 -19.62 13.33
N SER A 342 -3.20 -19.02 13.06
CA SER A 342 -3.51 -18.04 12.00
C SER A 342 -2.84 -16.65 12.12
N LYS A 343 -1.66 -16.55 12.74
CA LYS A 343 -0.89 -15.30 12.88
C LYS A 343 0.20 -15.21 11.81
N LEU A 344 -0.18 -15.22 10.53
CA LEU A 344 0.64 -14.54 9.54
C LEU A 344 0.11 -13.11 9.43
N ARG A 345 0.81 -12.16 10.06
CA ARG A 345 0.65 -10.76 9.69
C ARG A 345 1.24 -10.65 8.30
N TRP A 346 0.38 -10.41 7.33
CA TRP A 346 0.78 -9.82 6.05
C TRP A 346 1.67 -8.63 6.38
N THR A 347 2.85 -8.57 5.78
CA THR A 347 3.67 -7.36 5.86
C THR A 347 2.93 -6.28 5.08
N SER A 348 2.18 -5.46 5.82
CA SER A 348 1.45 -4.29 5.33
C SER A 348 2.39 -3.37 4.56
#